data_AF-A0A368YV98-F1
#
_entry.id   AF-A0A368YV98-F1
#
_cell.length_a   1.000
_cell.length_b   1.000
_cell.length_c   1.000
_cell.angle_alpha   90.00
_cell.angle_beta   90.00
_cell.angle_gamma   90.00
#
_symmetry.space_group_name_H-M   'P 1'
#
loop_
_entity.id
_entity.type
_entity.pdbx_description
1 polymer ?
#
loop_
_entity_poly.entity_id
_entity_poly.type
_entity_poly.pdbx_seq_one_letter_code
_entity_poly.pdbx_strand_id
1 'polypeptide(L)'
;MKSTFSSARAVSLQQRDTTRVAQGAAAAQGSTVRTGAAPTAPALPRQLLDWLTQLTLLYGVPFEYLVADPRLLPPESMRFFHIDRNWLQRSVDGALSTATLSTAEAIFNETLFEAVYAEIEANQQALRATLRGKPLPQEVTVPAAYTGFLFRSVVVSGWPGLEVLASREGKTVELVRMDRLSATILLVIFAEQPDSVSFIEPSEGLHFGLLPVAGTPGAWQVNLRGLGLGGYVAGTQIAQNSENLTGPVIMRDGTGQPAGVVRVADTAAKLAAAMPKAALPPSGKLSAAGFALQMVRGAGRQDYTASATALCPANGGQ
;
A
#
# COMPACT_ATOMS: atom_id res chain seq x y z
N MET A 1 -35.03 21.07 45.27
CA MET A 1 -35.20 22.49 44.89
C MET A 1 -35.78 22.53 43.49
N LYS A 2 -36.93 23.21 43.34
CA LYS A 2 -37.65 23.43 42.08
C LYS A 2 -36.96 24.53 41.25
N SER A 3 -36.88 24.37 39.94
CA SER A 3 -37.22 25.43 38.97
C SER A 3 -37.33 24.85 37.56
N THR A 4 -38.47 25.16 36.93
CA THR A 4 -38.93 24.82 35.58
C THR A 4 -38.53 25.89 34.56
N PHE A 5 -38.40 25.52 33.28
CA PHE A 5 -39.01 26.30 32.17
C PHE A 5 -39.37 25.39 30.99
N SER A 6 -40.56 25.64 30.45
CA SER A 6 -41.27 24.92 29.39
C SER A 6 -41.09 25.62 28.04
N SER A 7 -41.12 24.87 26.93
CA SER A 7 -41.71 25.37 25.69
C SER A 7 -42.07 24.22 24.74
N ALA A 8 -43.28 24.31 24.22
CA ALA A 8 -43.98 23.34 23.40
C ALA A 8 -43.60 23.45 21.92
N ARG A 9 -43.50 22.31 21.23
CA ARG A 9 -44.06 22.12 19.87
C ARG A 9 -43.97 20.65 19.47
N ALA A 10 -45.12 20.00 19.45
CA ALA A 10 -45.36 18.76 18.74
C ALA A 10 -46.24 19.05 17.52
N VAL A 11 -46.26 18.08 16.60
CA VAL A 11 -47.24 17.86 15.52
C VAL A 11 -46.93 18.60 14.20
N SER A 12 -46.39 17.90 13.18
CA SER A 12 -47.11 17.03 12.24
C SER A 12 -46.21 16.68 11.04
N LEU A 13 -45.75 15.43 11.00
CA LEU A 13 -45.33 14.75 9.78
C LEU A 13 -46.59 14.21 9.12
N GLN A 14 -46.99 14.75 7.97
CA GLN A 14 -47.96 14.08 7.10
C GLN A 14 -47.60 14.31 5.62
N GLN A 15 -47.37 13.16 5.00
CA GLN A 15 -47.34 12.79 3.59
C GLN A 15 -48.02 13.80 2.64
N ARG A 16 -47.28 14.24 1.63
CA ARG A 16 -47.87 14.91 0.47
C ARG A 16 -48.32 13.85 -0.53
N ASP A 17 -49.64 13.71 -0.61
CA ASP A 17 -50.34 12.90 -1.61
C ASP A 17 -50.01 13.34 -3.04
N THR A 18 -49.64 12.33 -3.83
CA THR A 18 -49.39 12.38 -5.27
C THR A 18 -50.67 12.07 -6.04
N THR A 19 -51.53 13.07 -6.28
CA THR A 19 -52.58 12.95 -7.31
C THR A 19 -53.04 14.32 -7.79
N ARG A 20 -52.42 14.84 -8.85
CA ARG A 20 -52.96 16.00 -9.57
C ARG A 20 -53.61 15.51 -10.86
N VAL A 21 -54.93 15.71 -10.89
CA VAL A 21 -55.88 15.38 -11.95
C VAL A 21 -55.51 16.09 -13.25
N ALA A 22 -55.57 15.35 -14.35
CA ALA A 22 -55.45 15.83 -15.71
C ALA A 22 -56.63 16.75 -16.08
N GLN A 23 -56.33 17.97 -16.52
CA GLN A 23 -57.23 18.79 -17.32
C GLN A 23 -56.42 19.42 -18.45
N GLY A 24 -56.73 19.06 -19.68
CA GLY A 24 -56.11 19.62 -20.87
C GLY A 24 -56.76 20.93 -21.29
N ALA A 25 -55.97 21.80 -21.91
CA ALA A 25 -56.44 22.72 -22.95
C ALA A 25 -55.27 23.32 -23.74
N ALA A 26 -55.54 23.49 -25.04
CA ALA A 26 -54.94 24.41 -26.00
C ALA A 26 -53.63 24.02 -26.68
N ALA A 27 -53.80 23.59 -27.94
CA ALA A 27 -52.78 23.53 -28.97
C ALA A 27 -52.17 24.92 -29.22
N ALA A 28 -50.84 25.00 -29.13
CA ALA A 28 -50.05 26.06 -29.74
C ALA A 28 -49.09 25.39 -30.75
N GLN A 29 -49.20 25.80 -32.00
CA GLN A 29 -48.39 25.34 -33.11
C GLN A 29 -46.98 25.94 -33.01
N GLY A 30 -45.97 25.15 -33.37
CA GLY A 30 -44.70 25.66 -33.88
C GLY A 30 -43.53 25.71 -32.89
N SER A 31 -42.94 24.56 -32.61
CA SER A 31 -41.47 24.41 -32.62
C SER A 31 -41.16 22.93 -32.66
N THR A 32 -40.78 22.43 -33.84
CA THR A 32 -40.10 21.14 -33.93
C THR A 32 -38.74 21.32 -33.27
N VAL A 33 -38.69 21.08 -31.95
CA VAL A 33 -37.44 20.77 -31.28
C VAL A 33 -36.90 19.56 -32.02
N ARG A 34 -35.83 19.78 -32.80
CA ARG A 34 -34.97 18.68 -33.24
C ARG A 34 -34.58 17.99 -31.93
N THR A 35 -35.17 16.84 -31.66
CA THR A 35 -34.56 15.84 -30.79
C THR A 35 -33.29 15.42 -31.49
N GLY A 36 -32.25 16.26 -31.33
CA GLY A 36 -30.89 15.86 -31.58
C GLY A 36 -30.68 14.56 -30.83
N ALA A 37 -30.07 13.59 -31.51
CA ALA A 37 -29.65 12.33 -30.93
C ALA A 37 -29.16 12.57 -29.49
N ALA A 38 -29.61 11.74 -28.55
CA ALA A 38 -29.06 11.72 -27.19
C ALA A 38 -27.54 11.85 -27.33
N PRO A 39 -26.90 12.83 -26.67
CA PRO A 39 -25.47 13.04 -26.85
C PRO A 39 -24.80 11.71 -26.54
N THR A 40 -24.25 11.10 -27.59
CA THR A 40 -23.29 10.02 -27.42
C THR A 40 -22.20 10.67 -26.59
N ALA A 41 -22.03 10.23 -25.35
CA ALA A 41 -21.10 10.87 -24.41
C ALA A 41 -19.77 11.02 -25.16
N PRO A 42 -19.30 12.27 -25.40
CA PRO A 42 -18.05 12.46 -26.11
C PRO A 42 -16.95 11.85 -25.24
N ALA A 43 -16.30 10.80 -25.75
CA ALA A 43 -15.20 10.16 -25.06
C ALA A 43 -14.10 11.20 -24.80
N LEU A 44 -13.63 11.29 -23.54
CA LEU A 44 -12.58 12.23 -23.19
C LEU A 44 -11.31 11.92 -24.01
N PRO A 45 -10.61 12.94 -24.53
CA PRO A 45 -9.28 12.75 -25.09
C PRO A 45 -8.39 12.04 -24.07
N ARG A 46 -7.69 10.99 -24.50
CA ARG A 46 -6.93 10.11 -23.59
C ARG A 46 -5.98 10.85 -22.65
N GLN A 47 -5.32 11.89 -23.16
CA GLN A 47 -4.41 12.73 -22.38
C GLN A 47 -5.12 13.47 -21.24
N LEU A 48 -6.31 14.00 -21.50
CA LEU A 48 -7.12 14.69 -20.49
C LEU A 48 -7.65 13.68 -19.46
N LEU A 49 -8.12 12.52 -19.92
CA LEU A 49 -8.54 11.44 -19.03
C LEU A 49 -7.41 11.01 -18.10
N ASP A 50 -6.22 10.70 -18.64
CA ASP A 50 -5.07 10.28 -17.84
C ASP A 50 -4.62 11.38 -16.85
N TRP A 51 -4.69 12.65 -17.25
CA TRP A 51 -4.39 13.78 -16.36
C TRP A 51 -5.41 13.94 -15.22
N LEU A 52 -6.71 13.84 -15.52
CA LEU A 52 -7.76 13.87 -14.50
C LEU A 52 -7.67 12.66 -13.55
N THR A 53 -7.42 11.47 -14.10
CA THR A 53 -7.16 10.26 -13.29
C THR A 53 -5.94 10.47 -12.39
N GLN A 54 -4.84 11.04 -12.91
CA GLN A 54 -3.67 11.38 -12.12
C GLN A 54 -4.02 12.34 -10.96
N LEU A 55 -4.81 13.38 -11.22
CA LEU A 55 -5.27 14.32 -10.19
C LEU A 55 -6.05 13.59 -9.08
N THR A 56 -6.94 12.66 -9.42
CA THR A 56 -7.70 11.88 -8.42
C THR A 56 -6.82 10.94 -7.58
N LEU A 57 -5.65 10.55 -8.08
CA LEU A 57 -4.64 9.81 -7.32
C LEU A 57 -3.61 10.74 -6.67
N LEU A 58 -3.91 12.03 -6.58
CA LEU A 58 -3.12 13.10 -5.95
C LEU A 58 -1.78 13.39 -6.66
N TYR A 59 -1.60 12.99 -7.92
CA TYR A 59 -0.40 13.35 -8.66
C TYR A 59 -0.39 14.86 -8.93
N GLY A 60 0.77 15.48 -8.77
CA GLY A 60 0.93 16.92 -8.93
C GLY A 60 0.40 17.76 -7.75
N VAL A 61 -0.17 17.15 -6.71
CA VAL A 61 -0.56 17.85 -5.48
C VAL A 61 0.69 18.06 -4.61
N PRO A 62 1.06 19.31 -4.27
CA PRO A 62 2.21 19.58 -3.41
C PRO A 62 2.06 18.95 -2.02
N PHE A 63 3.18 18.52 -1.44
CA PHE A 63 3.19 17.76 -0.18
C PHE A 63 2.57 18.55 0.98
N GLU A 64 2.72 19.88 0.98
CA GLU A 64 2.20 20.79 1.99
C GLU A 64 0.67 20.79 2.05
N TYR A 65 -0.01 20.43 0.95
CA TYR A 65 -1.47 20.25 0.93
C TYR A 65 -1.89 18.88 1.45
N LEU A 66 -1.00 17.88 1.42
CA LEU A 66 -1.25 16.55 1.96
C LEU A 66 -0.99 16.50 3.47
N VAL A 67 0.03 17.23 3.93
CA VAL A 67 0.46 17.29 5.34
C VAL A 67 0.61 18.75 5.76
N ALA A 68 -0.47 19.31 6.28
CA ALA A 68 -0.54 20.74 6.64
C ALA A 68 0.39 21.15 7.78
N ASP A 69 0.77 20.22 8.67
CA ASP A 69 1.66 20.48 9.80
C ASP A 69 2.72 19.38 9.90
N PRO A 70 4.03 19.72 10.04
CA PRO A 70 5.10 18.73 10.13
C PRO A 70 4.97 17.75 11.30
N ARG A 71 4.21 18.12 12.36
CA ARG A 71 3.92 17.25 13.51
C ARG A 71 2.94 16.13 13.17
N LEU A 72 2.18 16.25 12.08
CA LEU A 72 1.31 15.19 11.60
C LEU A 72 2.13 14.01 11.04
N LEU A 73 3.33 14.26 10.51
CA LEU A 73 4.24 13.23 10.01
C LEU A 73 5.66 13.37 10.61
N PRO A 74 5.86 13.03 11.90
CA PRO A 74 7.18 13.05 12.55
C PRO A 74 8.20 12.12 11.87
N PRO A 75 9.52 12.30 12.10
CA PRO A 75 10.52 11.32 11.69
C PRO A 75 10.25 9.93 12.27
N GLU A 76 10.59 8.88 11.51
CA GLU A 76 10.32 7.47 11.86
C GLU A 76 8.86 7.21 12.24
N SER A 77 7.94 7.68 11.40
CA SER A 77 6.50 7.49 11.61
C SER A 77 5.76 7.06 10.36
N MET A 78 4.61 6.43 10.59
CA MET A 78 3.68 6.00 9.56
C MET A 78 2.28 6.50 9.92
N ARG A 79 1.58 7.08 8.95
CA ARG A 79 0.22 7.62 9.11
C ARG A 79 -0.70 7.04 8.05
N PHE A 80 -1.69 6.27 8.49
CA PHE A 80 -2.76 5.78 7.62
C PHE A 80 -3.83 6.85 7.45
N PHE A 81 -4.44 6.89 6.27
CA PHE A 81 -5.50 7.84 5.95
C PHE A 81 -6.54 7.22 5.01
N HIS A 82 -7.71 7.86 4.96
CA HIS A 82 -8.75 7.62 3.98
C HIS A 82 -8.84 8.84 3.07
N ILE A 83 -9.11 8.62 1.78
CA ILE A 83 -9.35 9.69 0.83
C ILE A 83 -10.86 9.87 0.68
N ASP A 84 -11.34 11.09 0.91
CA ASP A 84 -12.74 11.43 0.71
C ASP A 84 -13.04 11.54 -0.80
N ARG A 85 -13.98 10.73 -1.29
CA ARG A 85 -14.38 10.73 -2.71
C ARG A 85 -14.98 12.05 -3.15
N ASN A 86 -15.72 12.74 -2.27
CA ASN A 86 -16.30 14.04 -2.59
C ASN A 86 -15.19 15.07 -2.80
N TRP A 87 -14.10 15.02 -2.03
CA TRP A 87 -12.97 15.94 -2.22
C TRP A 87 -12.24 15.71 -3.54
N LEU A 88 -12.07 14.44 -3.95
CA LEU A 88 -11.52 14.11 -5.25
C LEU A 88 -12.41 14.62 -6.39
N GLN A 89 -13.72 14.39 -6.29
CA GLN A 89 -14.69 14.91 -7.26
C GLN A 89 -14.62 16.45 -7.32
N ARG A 90 -14.64 17.14 -6.18
CA ARG A 90 -14.52 18.62 -6.18
C ARG A 90 -13.20 19.12 -6.76
N SER A 91 -12.12 18.34 -6.66
CA SER A 91 -10.84 18.67 -7.30
C SER A 91 -10.94 18.58 -8.82
N VAL A 92 -11.63 17.56 -9.34
CA VAL A 92 -11.94 17.40 -10.78
C VAL A 92 -12.87 18.51 -11.26
N ASP A 93 -13.93 18.84 -10.52
CA ASP A 93 -14.83 19.95 -10.83
C ASP A 93 -14.06 21.27 -10.94
N GLY A 94 -13.15 21.52 -9.98
CA GLY A 94 -12.29 22.71 -9.98
C GLY A 94 -11.42 22.79 -11.23
N ALA A 95 -10.80 21.67 -11.63
CA ALA A 95 -10.02 21.59 -12.86
C ALA A 95 -10.87 21.90 -14.11
N LEU A 96 -12.05 21.29 -14.23
CA LEU A 96 -12.95 21.49 -15.37
C LEU A 96 -13.56 22.90 -15.41
N SER A 97 -13.74 23.55 -14.26
CA SER A 97 -14.28 24.92 -14.17
C SER A 97 -13.39 25.97 -14.83
N THR A 98 -12.09 25.70 -14.97
CA THR A 98 -11.16 26.64 -15.64
C THR A 98 -11.47 26.83 -17.13
N ALA A 99 -12.18 25.88 -17.74
CA ALA A 99 -12.56 25.90 -19.15
C ALA A 99 -14.02 26.35 -19.38
N THR A 100 -14.78 26.67 -18.33
CA THR A 100 -16.16 27.16 -18.47
C THR A 100 -16.19 28.68 -18.67
N LEU A 101 -16.57 29.13 -19.86
CA LEU A 101 -16.65 30.55 -20.24
C LEU A 101 -18.09 31.05 -20.34
N SER A 102 -19.08 30.15 -20.41
CA SER A 102 -20.50 30.48 -20.55
C SER A 102 -21.42 29.58 -19.72
N THR A 103 -22.65 30.04 -19.50
CA THR A 103 -23.71 29.24 -18.84
C THR A 103 -24.12 28.01 -19.64
N ALA A 104 -24.04 28.08 -20.97
CA ALA A 104 -24.31 26.94 -21.84
C ALA A 104 -23.27 25.82 -21.65
N GLU A 105 -21.99 26.18 -21.52
CA GLU A 105 -20.91 25.22 -21.22
C GLU A 105 -21.01 24.67 -19.80
N ALA A 106 -21.43 25.49 -18.83
CA ALA A 106 -21.67 25.02 -17.46
C ALA A 106 -22.76 23.94 -17.42
N ILE A 107 -23.87 24.15 -18.12
CA ILE A 107 -24.95 23.15 -18.24
C ILE A 107 -24.46 21.91 -18.99
N PHE A 108 -23.68 22.09 -20.07
CA PHE A 108 -23.10 20.97 -20.81
C PHE A 108 -22.20 20.09 -19.92
N ASN A 109 -21.31 20.72 -19.14
CA ASN A 109 -20.47 20.03 -18.17
C ASN A 109 -21.32 19.33 -17.11
N GLU A 110 -22.38 19.99 -16.63
CA GLU A 110 -23.30 19.40 -15.65
C GLU A 110 -23.93 18.09 -16.13
N THR A 111 -24.35 18.06 -17.40
CA THR A 111 -24.95 16.86 -18.02
C THR A 111 -23.96 15.73 -18.27
N LEU A 112 -22.66 16.03 -18.36
CA LEU A 112 -21.61 15.05 -18.68
C LEU A 112 -20.84 14.55 -17.46
N PHE A 113 -20.99 15.17 -16.29
CA PHE A 113 -20.22 14.80 -15.10
C PHE A 113 -20.26 13.31 -14.79
N GLU A 114 -21.44 12.69 -14.81
CA GLU A 114 -21.58 11.25 -14.50
C GLU A 114 -20.77 10.38 -15.47
N ALA A 115 -20.78 10.70 -16.76
CA ALA A 115 -20.02 9.97 -17.77
C ALA A 115 -18.50 10.18 -17.60
N VAL A 116 -18.08 11.42 -17.34
CA VAL A 116 -16.68 11.78 -17.10
C VAL A 116 -16.14 11.07 -15.85
N TYR A 117 -16.89 11.07 -14.75
CA TYR A 117 -16.49 10.39 -13.52
C TYR A 117 -16.41 8.88 -13.71
N ALA A 118 -17.37 8.27 -14.40
CA ALA A 118 -17.33 6.86 -14.72
C ALA A 118 -16.10 6.48 -15.55
N GLU A 119 -15.72 7.30 -16.56
CA GLU A 119 -14.50 7.10 -17.33
C GLU A 119 -13.23 7.25 -16.47
N ILE A 120 -13.18 8.25 -15.59
CA ILE A 120 -12.05 8.48 -14.68
C ILE A 120 -11.89 7.29 -13.73
N GLU A 121 -12.98 6.84 -13.09
CA GLU A 121 -12.97 5.72 -12.14
C GLU A 121 -12.53 4.42 -12.81
N ALA A 122 -13.03 4.14 -14.02
CA ALA A 122 -12.57 2.99 -14.80
C ALA A 122 -11.07 3.06 -15.15
N ASN A 123 -10.55 4.27 -15.39
CA ASN A 123 -9.14 4.47 -15.73
C ASN A 123 -8.20 4.44 -14.50
N GLN A 124 -8.71 4.63 -13.27
CA GLN A 124 -7.89 4.67 -12.04
C GLN A 124 -7.07 3.39 -11.81
N GLN A 125 -7.65 2.22 -12.06
CA GLN A 125 -6.96 0.92 -11.92
C GLN A 125 -6.02 0.64 -13.11
N ALA A 126 -6.40 1.08 -14.30
CA ALA A 126 -5.58 0.94 -15.50
C ALA A 126 -4.31 1.81 -15.46
N LEU A 127 -4.40 3.01 -14.86
CA LEU A 127 -3.34 4.03 -14.95
C LEU A 127 -1.99 3.53 -14.47
N ARG A 128 -1.92 2.79 -13.36
CA ARG A 128 -0.65 2.25 -12.85
C ARG A 128 -0.05 1.23 -13.82
N ALA A 129 -0.87 0.38 -14.43
CA ALA A 129 -0.40 -0.58 -15.43
C ALA A 129 0.10 0.16 -16.68
N THR A 130 -0.66 1.15 -17.17
CA THR A 130 -0.29 1.99 -18.31
C THR A 130 1.04 2.71 -18.09
N LEU A 131 1.23 3.39 -16.95
CA LEU A 131 2.47 4.10 -16.62
C LEU A 131 3.69 3.18 -16.53
N ARG A 132 3.48 1.89 -16.22
CA ARG A 132 4.54 0.87 -16.14
C ARG A 132 4.70 0.03 -17.41
N GLY A 133 3.92 0.30 -18.46
CA GLY A 133 3.89 -0.52 -19.67
C GLY A 133 3.49 -1.98 -19.42
N LYS A 134 2.66 -2.24 -18.40
CA LYS A 134 2.18 -3.57 -18.02
C LYS A 134 0.80 -3.86 -18.63
N PRO A 135 0.43 -5.15 -18.79
CA PRO A 135 -0.90 -5.51 -19.25
C PRO A 135 -1.97 -4.96 -18.31
N LEU A 136 -3.09 -4.53 -18.90
CA LEU A 136 -4.23 -3.99 -18.17
C LEU A 136 -4.84 -5.06 -17.25
N PRO A 137 -5.38 -4.67 -16.08
CA PRO A 137 -6.18 -5.57 -15.25
C PRO A 137 -7.34 -6.17 -16.05
N GLN A 138 -7.61 -7.46 -15.87
CA GLN A 138 -8.72 -8.15 -16.55
C GLN A 138 -10.09 -7.82 -15.94
N GLU A 139 -10.13 -7.47 -14.65
CA GLU A 139 -11.33 -7.05 -13.94
C GLU A 139 -11.10 -5.65 -13.38
N VAL A 140 -11.93 -4.70 -13.82
CA VAL A 140 -11.97 -3.34 -13.27
C VAL A 140 -13.11 -3.31 -12.25
N THR A 141 -12.77 -3.24 -10.97
CA THR A 141 -13.74 -3.09 -9.89
C THR A 141 -13.65 -1.67 -9.37
N VAL A 142 -14.69 -0.87 -9.53
CA VAL A 142 -14.74 0.48 -8.96
C VAL A 142 -14.59 0.37 -7.44
N PRO A 143 -13.53 0.91 -6.85
CA PRO A 143 -13.28 0.66 -5.44
C PRO A 143 -14.21 1.50 -4.56
N ALA A 144 -14.68 0.92 -3.46
CA ALA A 144 -15.63 1.59 -2.57
C ALA A 144 -14.99 2.82 -1.89
N ALA A 145 -13.71 2.72 -1.53
CA ALA A 145 -12.95 3.77 -0.89
C ALA A 145 -11.45 3.62 -1.17
N TYR A 146 -10.79 4.74 -1.45
CA TYR A 146 -9.33 4.78 -1.50
C TYR A 146 -8.77 4.99 -0.09
N THR A 147 -7.82 4.15 0.29
CA THR A 147 -7.08 4.30 1.55
C THR A 147 -5.60 4.34 1.26
N GLY A 148 -4.80 4.74 2.23
CA GLY A 148 -3.37 4.81 2.01
C GLY A 148 -2.60 5.07 3.28
N PHE A 149 -1.29 5.24 3.11
CA PHE A 149 -0.43 5.73 4.17
C PHE A 149 0.65 6.65 3.64
N LEU A 150 1.11 7.53 4.53
CA LEU A 150 2.36 8.26 4.43
C LEU A 150 3.36 7.61 5.37
N PHE A 151 4.54 7.29 4.84
CA PHE A 151 5.61 6.67 5.60
C PHE A 151 6.85 7.55 5.53
N ARG A 152 7.27 8.08 6.68
CA ARG A 152 8.48 8.89 6.82
C ARG A 152 9.51 8.11 7.61
N SER A 153 10.53 7.60 6.93
CA SER A 153 11.60 6.82 7.56
C SER A 153 12.89 6.87 6.75
N VAL A 154 14.03 6.72 7.44
CA VAL A 154 15.33 6.46 6.82
C VAL A 154 15.32 5.21 5.94
N VAL A 155 14.44 4.24 6.19
CA VAL A 155 14.30 3.03 5.37
C VAL A 155 13.93 3.38 3.92
N VAL A 156 13.08 4.37 3.72
CA VAL A 156 12.69 4.83 2.36
C VAL A 156 13.91 5.37 1.58
N SER A 157 14.85 5.99 2.29
CA SER A 157 16.09 6.51 1.70
C SER A 157 17.14 5.41 1.48
N GLY A 158 17.25 4.47 2.42
CA GLY A 158 18.21 3.37 2.36
C GLY A 158 17.87 2.32 1.30
N TRP A 159 16.58 2.14 1.02
CA TRP A 159 16.09 1.16 0.05
C TRP A 159 15.12 1.79 -0.96
N PRO A 160 15.62 2.42 -2.04
CA PRO A 160 14.76 3.00 -3.08
C PRO A 160 13.83 2.01 -3.78
N GLY A 161 14.22 0.73 -3.84
CA GLY A 161 13.43 -0.37 -4.40
C GLY A 161 12.54 -1.07 -3.37
N LEU A 162 12.21 -0.42 -2.25
CA LEU A 162 11.32 -0.97 -1.23
C LEU A 162 10.01 -1.43 -1.87
N GLU A 163 9.59 -2.64 -1.53
CA GLU A 163 8.34 -3.23 -2.00
C GLU A 163 7.29 -3.13 -0.90
N VAL A 164 6.05 -2.83 -1.30
CA VAL A 164 4.90 -2.77 -0.40
C VAL A 164 3.85 -3.73 -0.91
N LEU A 165 3.46 -4.68 -0.06
CA LEU A 165 2.32 -5.57 -0.29
C LEU A 165 1.23 -5.25 0.72
N ALA A 166 -0.02 -5.34 0.29
CA ALA A 166 -1.16 -5.16 1.15
C ALA A 166 -2.14 -6.31 0.94
N SER A 167 -2.79 -6.74 2.01
CA SER A 167 -3.84 -7.75 1.93
C SER A 167 -5.04 -7.38 2.79
N ARG A 168 -6.16 -8.03 2.49
CA ARG A 168 -7.41 -8.03 3.24
C ARG A 168 -7.98 -9.44 3.23
N GLU A 169 -8.19 -10.04 4.39
CA GLU A 169 -8.71 -11.41 4.54
C GLU A 169 -7.92 -12.43 3.70
N GLY A 170 -6.60 -12.23 3.60
CA GLY A 170 -5.69 -13.07 2.81
C GLY A 170 -5.69 -12.82 1.30
N LYS A 171 -6.54 -11.94 0.77
CA LYS A 171 -6.53 -11.51 -0.64
C LYS A 171 -5.63 -10.29 -0.81
N THR A 172 -4.91 -10.22 -1.92
CA THR A 172 -4.06 -9.06 -2.22
C THR A 172 -4.93 -7.84 -2.51
N VAL A 173 -4.64 -6.73 -1.84
CA VAL A 173 -5.26 -5.43 -2.11
C VAL A 173 -4.46 -4.73 -3.20
N GLU A 174 -5.15 -4.21 -4.20
CA GLU A 174 -4.53 -3.50 -5.31
C GLU A 174 -3.88 -2.20 -4.84
N LEU A 175 -2.60 -2.06 -5.18
CA LEU A 175 -1.85 -0.84 -4.97
C LEU A 175 -2.00 0.05 -6.21
N VAL A 176 -2.61 1.22 -6.05
CA VAL A 176 -2.97 2.11 -7.16
C VAL A 176 -1.91 3.20 -7.36
N ARG A 177 -1.31 3.70 -6.28
CA ARG A 177 -0.18 4.63 -6.35
C ARG A 177 0.86 4.31 -5.28
N MET A 178 2.12 4.26 -5.69
CA MET A 178 3.27 4.20 -4.78
C MET A 178 4.29 5.16 -5.34
N ASP A 179 4.63 6.17 -4.57
CA ASP A 179 5.45 7.27 -5.03
C ASP A 179 6.29 7.84 -3.89
N ARG A 180 7.51 8.25 -4.20
CA ARG A 180 8.45 8.80 -3.22
C ARG A 180 8.44 10.31 -3.31
N LEU A 181 7.67 10.95 -2.42
CA LEU A 181 7.49 12.41 -2.39
C LEU A 181 8.76 13.15 -1.96
N SER A 182 9.63 12.51 -1.15
CA SER A 182 10.97 13.00 -0.83
C SER A 182 11.89 11.82 -0.50
N ALA A 183 13.20 12.04 -0.33
CA ALA A 183 14.15 10.96 -0.04
C ALA A 183 13.73 10.03 1.12
N THR A 184 12.98 10.54 2.10
CA THR A 184 12.53 9.80 3.28
C THR A 184 11.01 9.58 3.34
N ILE A 185 10.23 10.13 2.41
CA ILE A 185 8.75 10.09 2.46
C ILE A 185 8.21 9.28 1.30
N LEU A 186 7.47 8.23 1.63
CA LEU A 186 6.73 7.38 0.71
C LEU A 186 5.22 7.62 0.88
N LEU A 187 4.53 7.82 -0.24
CA LEU A 187 3.07 7.84 -0.33
C LEU A 187 2.61 6.55 -1.00
N VAL A 188 1.67 5.85 -0.36
CA VAL A 188 1.02 4.68 -0.94
C VAL A 188 -0.50 4.84 -0.86
N ILE A 189 -1.18 4.51 -1.95
CA ILE A 189 -2.64 4.51 -2.08
C ILE A 189 -3.07 3.13 -2.59
N PHE A 190 -4.06 2.58 -1.92
CA PHE A 190 -4.71 1.31 -2.18
C PHE A 190 -6.14 1.53 -2.66
N ALA A 191 -6.63 0.62 -3.50
CA ALA A 191 -8.02 0.58 -3.95
C ALA A 191 -9.00 0.21 -2.82
N GLU A 192 -8.53 -0.25 -1.67
CA GLU A 192 -9.39 -0.66 -0.57
C GLU A 192 -8.66 -0.46 0.75
N GLN A 193 -9.35 -0.60 1.88
CA GLN A 193 -8.72 -0.66 3.20
C GLN A 193 -8.07 -2.03 3.45
N PRO A 194 -6.74 -2.12 3.57
CA PRO A 194 -6.08 -3.37 3.93
C PRO A 194 -6.19 -3.65 5.44
N ASP A 195 -6.17 -4.93 5.81
CA ASP A 195 -5.99 -5.37 7.21
C ASP A 195 -4.53 -5.60 7.57
N SER A 196 -3.67 -5.84 6.57
CA SER A 196 -2.23 -5.95 6.75
C SER A 196 -1.44 -5.31 5.62
N VAL A 197 -0.30 -4.73 5.99
CA VAL A 197 0.65 -4.11 5.06
C VAL A 197 2.05 -4.62 5.39
N SER A 198 2.72 -5.16 4.38
CA SER A 198 4.05 -5.72 4.46
C SER A 198 5.02 -4.84 3.69
N PHE A 199 6.12 -4.48 4.33
CA PHE A 199 7.25 -3.79 3.71
C PHE A 199 8.36 -4.81 3.50
N ILE A 200 8.87 -4.88 2.27
CA ILE A 200 9.87 -5.86 1.88
C ILE A 200 11.05 -5.10 1.28
N GLU A 201 12.26 -5.40 1.74
CA GLU A 201 13.47 -4.91 1.09
C GLU A 201 13.49 -5.33 -0.39
N PRO A 202 14.16 -4.59 -1.29
CA PRO A 202 14.24 -4.96 -2.69
C PRO A 202 14.72 -6.41 -2.85
N SER A 203 13.96 -7.20 -3.60
CA SER A 203 14.21 -8.65 -3.77
C SER A 203 15.56 -8.99 -4.42
N GLU A 204 16.23 -8.00 -5.01
CA GLU A 204 17.53 -8.11 -5.68
C GLU A 204 18.72 -8.08 -4.72
N GLY A 205 18.51 -7.70 -3.45
CA GLY A 205 19.55 -7.62 -2.43
C GLY A 205 19.89 -8.98 -1.81
N LEU A 206 21.14 -9.44 -1.95
CA LEU A 206 21.64 -10.61 -1.22
C LEU A 206 22.38 -10.17 0.03
N HIS A 207 21.86 -10.52 1.20
CA HIS A 207 22.45 -10.19 2.48
C HIS A 207 23.19 -11.40 3.08
N PHE A 208 24.24 -11.14 3.84
CA PHE A 208 24.83 -12.18 4.69
C PHE A 208 23.93 -12.38 5.92
N GLY A 209 23.57 -13.63 6.22
CA GLY A 209 22.69 -14.01 7.33
C GLY A 209 23.31 -13.93 8.72
N LEU A 210 24.36 -13.13 8.90
CA LEU A 210 25.05 -12.96 10.17
C LEU A 210 24.19 -12.16 11.14
N LEU A 211 23.83 -12.79 12.24
CA LEU A 211 23.09 -12.20 13.34
C LEU A 211 24.03 -12.03 14.54
N PRO A 212 24.07 -10.87 15.20
CA PRO A 212 24.82 -10.74 16.44
C PRO A 212 24.17 -11.60 17.52
N VAL A 213 24.99 -12.22 18.36
CA VAL A 213 24.51 -12.97 19.53
C VAL A 213 24.24 -11.98 20.66
N ALA A 214 23.00 -11.95 21.15
CA ALA A 214 22.63 -11.06 22.25
C ALA A 214 23.52 -11.29 23.49
N GLY A 215 24.01 -10.21 24.10
CA GLY A 215 24.86 -10.27 25.28
C GLY A 215 26.31 -10.69 25.04
N THR A 216 26.72 -11.02 23.81
CA THR A 216 28.11 -11.39 23.48
C THR A 216 28.63 -10.56 22.30
N PRO A 217 29.24 -9.38 22.56
CA PRO A 217 29.80 -8.53 21.51
C PRO A 217 30.80 -9.27 20.63
N GLY A 218 30.67 -9.15 19.31
CA GLY A 218 31.58 -9.78 18.34
C GLY A 218 31.31 -11.26 18.05
N ALA A 219 30.38 -11.89 18.76
CA ALA A 219 29.89 -13.22 18.42
C ALA A 219 28.75 -13.12 17.37
N TRP A 220 28.84 -13.97 16.35
CA TRP A 220 27.90 -14.02 15.25
C TRP A 220 27.28 -15.41 15.13
N GLN A 221 26.04 -15.47 14.70
CA GLN A 221 25.31 -16.70 14.45
C GLN A 221 24.50 -16.60 13.16
N VAL A 222 24.09 -17.73 12.61
CA VAL A 222 23.18 -17.82 11.46
C VAL A 222 21.98 -18.69 11.83
N ASN A 223 20.84 -18.39 11.22
CA ASN A 223 19.66 -19.25 11.30
C ASN A 223 19.88 -20.50 10.44
N LEU A 224 19.85 -21.68 11.04
CA LEU A 224 20.08 -22.92 10.31
C LEU A 224 18.86 -23.29 9.46
N ARG A 225 19.09 -23.59 8.19
CA ARG A 225 18.06 -23.93 7.20
C ARG A 225 18.22 -25.35 6.67
N GLY A 226 17.10 -25.96 6.30
CA GLY A 226 17.08 -27.26 5.65
C GLY A 226 17.83 -27.24 4.31
N LEU A 227 18.47 -28.36 3.97
CA LEU A 227 19.16 -28.57 2.70
C LEU A 227 18.33 -29.39 1.69
N GLY A 228 17.06 -29.69 1.99
CA GLY A 228 16.23 -30.61 1.19
C GLY A 228 16.42 -32.09 1.53
N LEU A 229 17.05 -32.40 2.68
CA LEU A 229 17.39 -33.76 3.11
C LEU A 229 16.64 -34.12 4.40
N GLY A 230 16.35 -35.41 4.61
CA GLY A 230 15.79 -35.92 5.86
C GLY A 230 14.46 -35.31 6.29
N GLY A 231 13.62 -34.89 5.32
CA GLY A 231 12.34 -34.22 5.59
C GLY A 231 12.44 -32.71 5.83
N TYR A 232 13.65 -32.14 5.83
CA TYR A 232 13.84 -30.69 5.96
C TYR A 232 13.81 -30.03 4.59
N VAL A 233 12.77 -29.23 4.33
CA VAL A 233 12.61 -28.47 3.09
C VAL A 233 13.77 -27.49 2.90
N ALA A 234 14.30 -27.42 1.68
CA ALA A 234 15.42 -26.55 1.35
C ALA A 234 15.06 -25.07 1.58
N GLY A 235 15.91 -24.33 2.29
CA GLY A 235 15.73 -22.89 2.53
C GLY A 235 14.78 -22.53 3.68
N THR A 236 14.02 -23.48 4.22
CA THR A 236 13.19 -23.27 5.41
C THR A 236 14.04 -23.35 6.67
N GLN A 237 13.83 -22.43 7.61
CA GLN A 237 14.51 -22.48 8.91
C GLN A 237 14.15 -23.77 9.67
N ILE A 238 15.16 -24.45 10.20
CA ILE A 238 14.99 -25.67 10.99
C ILE A 238 14.49 -25.26 12.38
N ALA A 239 13.33 -25.78 12.76
CA ALA A 239 12.82 -25.70 14.12
C ALA A 239 12.93 -27.07 14.79
N GLN A 240 13.38 -27.10 16.03
CA GLN A 240 13.41 -28.30 16.88
C GLN A 240 12.77 -27.96 18.22
N ASN A 241 11.80 -28.75 18.67
CA ASN A 241 11.05 -28.50 19.91
C ASN A 241 10.43 -27.09 19.97
N SER A 242 9.93 -26.58 18.84
CA SER A 242 9.38 -25.23 18.69
C SER A 242 10.40 -24.08 18.81
N GLU A 243 11.70 -24.38 18.89
CA GLU A 243 12.76 -23.38 18.86
C GLU A 243 13.49 -23.37 17.51
N ASN A 244 13.72 -22.16 17.01
CA ASN A 244 14.45 -21.92 15.77
C ASN A 244 15.94 -22.16 15.98
N LEU A 245 16.49 -23.14 15.28
CA LEU A 245 17.88 -23.55 15.46
C LEU A 245 18.84 -22.54 14.84
N THR A 246 19.93 -22.26 15.55
CA THR A 246 21.00 -21.36 15.12
C THR A 246 22.36 -22.05 15.18
N GLY A 247 23.31 -21.55 14.39
CA GLY A 247 24.67 -22.06 14.35
C GLY A 247 25.68 -20.92 14.49
N PRO A 248 26.78 -21.10 15.23
CA PRO A 248 27.78 -20.04 15.43
C PRO A 248 28.63 -19.82 14.16
N VAL A 249 29.00 -18.58 13.92
CA VAL A 249 29.94 -18.19 12.87
C VAL A 249 31.27 -17.79 13.48
N ILE A 250 32.35 -18.37 12.94
CA ILE A 250 33.70 -18.15 13.42
C ILE A 250 34.34 -17.05 12.57
N MET A 251 34.58 -15.91 13.20
CA MET A 251 35.34 -14.82 12.58
C MET A 251 36.84 -15.10 12.69
N ARG A 252 37.61 -14.50 11.80
CA ARG A 252 39.06 -14.54 11.87
C ARG A 252 39.54 -13.59 12.97
N ASP A 253 40.37 -14.12 13.85
CA ASP A 253 40.97 -13.44 14.98
C ASP A 253 42.51 -13.43 14.84
N GLY A 254 43.17 -12.48 15.50
CA GLY A 254 44.63 -12.36 15.54
C GLY A 254 45.19 -11.01 15.07
N THR A 255 46.39 -10.68 15.53
CA THR A 255 47.13 -9.46 15.15
C THR A 255 47.45 -9.46 13.66
N GLY A 256 47.04 -8.41 12.94
CA GLY A 256 47.29 -8.25 11.50
C GLY A 256 46.26 -8.92 10.58
N GLN A 257 45.18 -9.50 11.12
CA GLN A 257 44.07 -9.99 10.31
C GLN A 257 43.00 -8.89 10.15
N PRO A 258 42.42 -8.72 8.94
CA PRO A 258 41.32 -7.79 8.74
C PRO A 258 40.08 -8.21 9.54
N ALA A 259 39.49 -7.25 10.25
CA ALA A 259 38.23 -7.45 10.96
C ALA A 259 37.09 -7.75 9.98
N GLY A 260 36.09 -8.53 10.41
CA GLY A 260 34.91 -8.83 9.60
C GLY A 260 35.05 -9.99 8.61
N VAL A 261 36.15 -10.74 8.63
CA VAL A 261 36.37 -11.89 7.75
C VAL A 261 35.96 -13.21 8.42
N VAL A 262 35.14 -14.01 7.74
CA VAL A 262 34.70 -15.34 8.23
C VAL A 262 35.78 -16.40 7.98
N ARG A 263 36.05 -17.24 8.98
CA ARG A 263 36.84 -18.48 8.82
C ARG A 263 35.93 -19.57 8.26
N VAL A 264 35.95 -19.73 6.93
CA VAL A 264 35.02 -20.60 6.18
C VAL A 264 35.06 -22.05 6.67
N ALA A 265 36.24 -22.64 6.80
CA ALA A 265 36.38 -24.06 7.17
C ALA A 265 35.86 -24.34 8.59
N ASP A 266 36.23 -23.50 9.56
CA ASP A 266 35.82 -23.66 10.96
C ASP A 266 34.32 -23.38 11.13
N THR A 267 33.81 -22.36 10.44
CA THR A 267 32.37 -22.07 10.41
C THR A 267 31.61 -23.24 9.82
N ALA A 268 32.00 -23.76 8.64
CA ALA A 268 31.32 -24.89 8.02
C ALA A 268 31.31 -26.14 8.92
N ALA A 269 32.40 -26.42 9.64
CA ALA A 269 32.46 -27.53 10.59
C ALA A 269 31.54 -27.31 11.80
N LYS A 270 31.50 -26.08 12.35
CA LYS A 270 30.62 -25.73 13.48
C LYS A 270 29.15 -25.73 13.10
N LEU A 271 28.80 -25.24 11.90
CA LEU A 271 27.44 -25.29 11.38
C LEU A 271 27.00 -26.74 11.15
N ALA A 272 27.84 -27.58 10.55
CA ALA A 272 27.53 -29.00 10.38
C ALA A 272 27.34 -29.71 11.74
N ALA A 273 28.12 -29.37 12.77
CA ALA A 273 27.94 -29.92 14.10
C ALA A 273 26.64 -29.46 14.79
N ALA A 274 26.16 -28.26 14.47
CA ALA A 274 24.91 -27.72 15.02
C ALA A 274 23.65 -28.21 14.29
N MET A 275 23.77 -28.73 13.05
CA MET A 275 22.63 -29.24 12.28
C MET A 275 22.23 -30.67 12.70
N PRO A 276 20.92 -31.02 12.62
CA PRO A 276 20.48 -32.40 12.79
C PRO A 276 21.17 -33.33 11.78
N LYS A 277 21.60 -34.52 12.21
CA LYS A 277 22.28 -35.49 11.33
C LYS A 277 21.47 -35.86 10.09
N ALA A 278 20.14 -35.92 10.22
CA ALA A 278 19.23 -36.18 9.10
C ALA A 278 19.15 -35.03 8.07
N ALA A 279 19.47 -33.80 8.48
CA ALA A 279 19.50 -32.62 7.61
C ALA A 279 20.81 -32.48 6.81
N LEU A 280 21.78 -33.37 7.04
CA LEU A 280 23.09 -33.36 6.40
C LEU A 280 23.22 -34.50 5.37
N PRO A 281 24.08 -34.33 4.35
CA PRO A 281 24.43 -35.42 3.46
C PRO A 281 25.16 -36.55 4.22
N PRO A 282 25.21 -37.77 3.66
CA PRO A 282 25.85 -38.94 4.31
C PRO A 282 27.32 -38.72 4.71
N SER A 283 28.01 -37.77 4.07
CA SER A 283 29.38 -37.37 4.42
C SER A 283 29.49 -36.67 5.78
N GLY A 284 28.37 -36.22 6.37
CA GLY A 284 28.33 -35.44 7.61
C GLY A 284 28.95 -34.05 7.49
N LYS A 285 29.33 -33.62 6.29
CA LYS A 285 29.98 -32.33 6.03
C LYS A 285 29.09 -31.46 5.17
N LEU A 286 29.12 -30.16 5.43
CA LEU A 286 28.43 -29.17 4.62
C LEU A 286 29.12 -29.06 3.25
N SER A 287 28.37 -29.19 2.16
CA SER A 287 28.88 -28.88 0.82
C SER A 287 29.04 -27.36 0.65
N ALA A 288 29.77 -26.92 -0.37
CA ALA A 288 29.89 -25.49 -0.67
C ALA A 288 28.51 -24.83 -0.93
N ALA A 289 27.60 -25.53 -1.60
CA ALA A 289 26.22 -25.09 -1.80
C ALA A 289 25.42 -25.04 -0.50
N GLY A 290 25.57 -26.05 0.37
CA GLY A 290 24.95 -26.05 1.69
C GLY A 290 25.45 -24.90 2.56
N PHE A 291 26.76 -24.61 2.51
CA PHE A 291 27.35 -23.46 3.20
C PHE A 291 26.81 -22.14 2.69
N ALA A 292 26.75 -21.94 1.37
CA ALA A 292 26.15 -20.76 0.79
C ALA A 292 24.69 -20.57 1.24
N LEU A 293 23.90 -21.65 1.27
CA LEU A 293 22.49 -21.59 1.70
C LEU A 293 22.32 -21.15 3.16
N GLN A 294 23.24 -21.55 4.06
CA GLN A 294 23.23 -21.09 5.45
C GLN A 294 23.66 -19.63 5.59
N MET A 295 24.57 -19.16 4.73
CA MET A 295 25.17 -17.83 4.83
C MET A 295 24.35 -16.73 4.15
N VAL A 296 23.44 -17.08 3.24
CA VAL A 296 22.58 -16.10 2.55
C VAL A 296 21.38 -15.72 3.42
N ARG A 297 20.89 -14.50 3.33
CA ARG A 297 19.60 -14.06 3.87
C ARG A 297 18.84 -13.32 2.76
N GLY A 298 17.58 -13.70 2.58
CA GLY A 298 16.68 -13.01 1.66
C GLY A 298 16.28 -11.64 2.21
N ALA A 299 15.61 -10.85 1.38
CA ALA A 299 15.08 -9.54 1.72
C ALA A 299 14.33 -9.57 3.07
N GLY A 300 14.64 -8.59 3.93
CA GLY A 300 13.89 -8.35 5.14
C GLY A 300 12.42 -8.04 4.82
N ARG A 301 11.51 -8.62 5.61
CA ARG A 301 10.07 -8.34 5.54
C ARG A 301 9.59 -7.89 6.92
N GLN A 302 8.90 -6.76 6.96
CA GLN A 302 8.25 -6.24 8.15
C GLN A 302 6.75 -6.13 7.90
N ASP A 303 5.97 -6.82 8.71
CA ASP A 303 4.51 -6.85 8.63
C ASP A 303 3.89 -5.89 9.66
N TYR A 304 2.88 -5.15 9.24
CA TYR A 304 2.02 -4.33 10.07
C TYR A 304 0.58 -4.82 9.91
N THR A 305 -0.07 -5.15 11.01
CA THR A 305 -1.47 -5.57 11.03
C THR A 305 -2.30 -4.52 11.75
N ALA A 306 -3.42 -4.13 11.13
CA ALA A 306 -4.40 -3.30 11.79
C ALA A 306 -5.11 -4.13 12.86
N SER A 307 -5.09 -3.67 14.10
CA SER A 307 -5.87 -4.27 15.18
C SER A 307 -6.78 -3.21 15.78
N ALA A 308 -8.08 -3.50 15.82
CA ALA A 308 -9.07 -2.64 16.46
C ALA A 308 -8.87 -2.53 17.98
N THR A 309 -8.07 -3.43 18.56
CA THR A 309 -7.82 -3.54 20.00
C THR A 309 -6.44 -3.05 20.41
N ALA A 310 -5.51 -2.90 19.48
CA ALA A 310 -4.17 -2.42 19.76
C ALA A 310 -4.16 -0.89 19.73
N LEU A 311 -4.09 -0.27 20.91
CA LEU A 311 -3.70 1.13 21.00
C LEU A 311 -2.25 1.25 20.53
N CYS A 312 -1.94 2.27 19.71
CA CYS A 312 -0.55 2.65 19.45
C CYS A 312 0.15 2.80 20.80
N PRO A 313 1.32 2.17 21.02
CA PRO A 313 2.08 2.41 22.24
C PRO A 313 2.30 3.93 22.34
N ALA A 314 1.96 4.51 23.48
CA ALA A 314 2.17 5.93 23.71
C ALA A 314 3.64 6.25 23.45
N ASN A 315 3.91 7.28 22.63
CA ASN A 315 5.26 7.74 22.35
C ASN A 315 6.03 7.91 23.68
N GLY A 316 7.04 7.07 23.94
CA GLY A 316 7.93 7.24 25.09
C GLY A 316 8.15 6.05 26.04
N GLY A 317 7.82 4.81 25.66
CA GLY A 317 8.36 3.64 26.36
C GLY A 317 9.75 3.30 25.82
N GLN A 318 10.79 3.71 26.55
CA GLN A 318 12.18 3.26 26.35
C GLN A 318 12.30 1.73 26.43
#